data_AF-A0A7V5GYL6-F1
#
_entry.id   AF-A0A7V5GYL6-F1
#
_cell.length_a   1.000
_cell.length_b   1.000
_cell.length_c   1.000
_cell.angle_alpha   90.00
_cell.angle_beta   90.00
_cell.angle_gamma   90.00
#
_symmetry.space_group_name_H-M   'P 1'
#
loop_
_entity.id
_entity.type
_entity.pdbx_description
1 polymer ?
#
loop_
_entity_poly.entity_id
_entity_poly.type
_entity_poly.pdbx_seq_one_letter_code
_entity_poly.pdbx_strand_id
1 'polypeptide(L)' 'GDEARTRATGGSGLGLAIAKQWVEAHGGKITASNRSEGGACFTILLPFS' A
#
# COMPACT_ATOMS: atom_id res chain seq x y z
N GLY A 1 -3.29 21.02 0.79
CA GLY A 1 -2.70 20.27 -0.33
C GLY A 1 -1.34 19.77 0.10
N ASP A 2 -1.21 18.44 0.11
CA ASP A 2 0.01 17.64 0.21
C ASP A 2 0.90 17.73 1.48
N GLU A 3 0.40 17.18 2.59
CA GLU A 3 1.22 16.77 3.75
C GLU A 3 2.01 15.47 3.51
N ALA A 4 1.79 14.77 2.38
CA ALA A 4 2.46 13.50 2.10
C ALA A 4 3.91 13.69 1.62
N ARG A 5 4.28 14.91 1.19
CA ARG A 5 5.61 15.20 0.65
C ARG A 5 6.68 15.66 1.65
N THR A 6 6.35 15.88 2.92
CA THR A 6 7.31 16.44 3.88
C THR A 6 7.68 15.45 4.97
N ARG A 7 8.49 14.41 4.71
CA ARG A 7 9.32 13.81 5.76
C ARG A 7 10.66 13.28 5.22
N ALA A 8 11.72 14.02 5.51
CA ALA A 8 13.12 13.58 5.40
C ALA A 8 13.52 12.56 6.48
N THR A 9 12.58 12.15 7.33
CA THR A 9 12.71 11.08 8.32
C THR A 9 11.59 10.08 8.04
N GLY A 10 11.92 8.82 7.78
CA GLY A 10 10.97 7.80 7.31
C GLY A 10 9.60 7.92 7.99
N GLY A 11 8.53 7.97 7.18
CA GLY A 11 7.16 8.02 7.69
C GLY A 11 6.90 6.89 8.69
N SER A 12 5.89 7.05 9.54
CA SER A 12 5.54 6.12 10.63
C SER A 12 5.17 4.70 10.19
N GLY A 13 5.36 4.33 8.91
CA GLY A 13 4.97 3.03 8.35
C GLY A 13 3.46 2.85 8.18
N LEU A 14 2.67 3.88 8.49
CA LEU A 14 1.20 3.77 8.53
C LEU A 14 0.53 3.62 7.17
N GLY A 15 1.16 4.09 6.08
CA GLY A 15 0.53 4.12 4.76
C GLY A 15 0.06 2.74 4.28
N LEU A 16 0.91 1.72 4.41
CA LEU A 16 0.56 0.36 4.00
C LEU A 16 -0.46 -0.29 4.95
N ALA A 17 -0.38 0.02 6.25
CA ALA A 17 -1.35 -0.47 7.23
C ALA A 17 -2.77 0.07 6.94
N ILE A 18 -2.87 1.36 6.64
CA ILE A 18 -4.14 1.99 6.25
C ILE A 18 -4.65 1.36 4.95
N ALA A 19 -3.80 1.25 3.91
CA ALA A 19 -4.21 0.64 2.64
C ALA A 19 -4.70 -0.80 2.81
N LYS A 20 -4.03 -1.60 3.65
CA LYS A 20 -4.44 -2.97 3.98
C LYS A 20 -5.82 -3.01 4.61
N GLN A 21 -6.08 -2.18 5.62
CA GLN A 21 -7.40 -2.10 6.27
C GLN A 21 -8.51 -1.79 5.28
N TRP A 22 -8.29 -0.84 4.37
CA TRP A 22 -9.28 -0.47 3.34
C TRP A 22 -9.53 -1.60 2.36
N VAL A 23 -8.48 -2.24 1.85
CA VAL A 23 -8.61 -3.36 0.91
C VAL A 23 -9.35 -4.54 1.55
N GLU A 24 -9.01 -4.90 2.79
CA GLU A 24 -9.68 -5.98 3.53
C GLU A 24 -11.14 -5.65 3.82
N ALA A 25 -11.46 -4.39 4.15
CA ALA A 25 -12.84 -3.95 4.35
C ALA A 25 -13.72 -4.06 3.09
N HIS A 26 -13.12 -4.03 1.90
CA HIS A 26 -13.81 -4.24 0.62
C HIS A 26 -13.80 -5.72 0.18
N GLY A 27 -13.45 -6.65 1.07
CA GLY A 27 -13.34 -8.08 0.76
C GLY A 27 -12.17 -8.42 -0.17
N GLY A 28 -11.23 -7.49 -0.34
CA GLY A 28 -10.06 -7.66 -1.18
C GLY A 28 -8.84 -8.20 -0.45
N LYS A 29 -7.73 -8.25 -1.17
CA LYS A 29 -6.42 -8.66 -0.67
C LYS A 29 -5.32 -7.75 -1.22
N ILE A 30 -4.36 -7.38 -0.37
CA ILE A 30 -3.12 -6.69 -0.76
C ILE A 30 -1.90 -7.55 -0.48
N THR A 31 -0.94 -7.58 -1.40
CA THR A 31 0.35 -8.27 -1.24
C THR A 31 1.50 -7.37 -1.66
N ALA A 32 2.67 -7.53 -1.03
CA ALA A 32 3.90 -6.84 -1.40
C ALA A 32 4.99 -7.85 -1.79
N SER A 33 5.74 -7.55 -2.83
CA SER A 33 6.83 -8.38 -3.35
C SER A 33 7.92 -7.50 -3.96
N ASN A 34 9.13 -8.05 -4.14
CA ASN A 34 10.16 -7.39 -4.93
C ASN A 34 10.00 -7.73 -6.41
N ARG A 35 10.27 -6.77 -7.28
CA ARG A 35 10.31 -7.00 -8.73
C ARG A 35 11.66 -7.58 -9.14
N SER A 36 11.67 -8.37 -10.20
CA SER A 36 12.88 -8.99 -10.76
C SER A 36 13.96 -7.99 -11.17
N GLU A 37 13.55 -6.82 -11.66
CA GLU A 37 14.39 -5.69 -12.07
C GLU A 37 14.70 -4.71 -10.93
N GLY A 38 14.28 -5.05 -9.70
CA GLY A 38 14.41 -4.21 -8.52
C GLY A 38 13.21 -3.31 -8.25
N GLY A 39 13.16 -2.82 -7.01
CA GLY A 39 12.02 -2.07 -6.46
C GLY A 39 10.90 -2.97 -5.93
N ALA A 40 9.86 -2.34 -5.41
CA ALA A 40 8.70 -2.99 -4.79
C ALA A 40 7.51 -3.06 -5.76
N CYS A 41 6.76 -4.16 -5.71
CA CYS A 41 5.47 -4.34 -6.34
C CYS A 41 4.41 -4.62 -5.28
N PHE A 42 3.36 -3.80 -5.29
CA PHE A 42 2.18 -3.99 -4.47
C PHE A 42 1.03 -4.40 -5.38
N THR A 43 0.38 -5.53 -5.07
CA THR A 43 -0.74 -6.07 -5.86
C THR A 43 -2.00 -6.01 -5.01
N ILE A 44 -3.08 -5.46 -5.58
CA ILE A 44 -4.39 -5.39 -4.95
C ILE A 44 -5.35 -6.22 -5.79
N LEU A 45 -6.07 -7.14 -5.16
CA LEU A 45 -7.19 -7.87 -5.75
C LEU A 45 -8.46 -7.44 -5.04
N LEU A 46 -9.48 -7.07 -5.81
CA LEU A 46 -10.81 -6.71 -5.32
C LEU A 46 -11.85 -7.65 -5.95
N PRO A 47 -12.92 -8.02 -5.24
CA PRO A 47 -14.06 -8.70 -5.83
C PRO A 47 -14.69 -7.87 -6.95
N PHE A 48 -15.23 -8.53 -7.98
CA PHE A 48 -16.05 -7.90 -9.01
C PHE A 48 -17.53 -7.94 -8.59
N SER A 49 -18.27 -6.87 -8.87
CA SER A 49 -19.69 -6.71 -8.53
C SER A 49 -20.62 -7.44 -9.49
#